data_AF-A0A931REL2-F1
#
_entry.id   AF-A0A931REL2-F1
#
_cell.length_a   1.000
_cell.length_b   1.000
_cell.length_c   1.000
_cell.angle_alpha   90.00
_cell.angle_beta   90.00
_cell.angle_gamma   90.00
#
_symmetry.space_group_name_H-M   'P 1'
#
loop_
_entity.id
_entity.type
_entity.pdbx_description
1 polymer ?
#
loop_
_entity_poly.entity_id
_entity_poly.type
_entity_poly.pdbx_seq_one_letter_code
_entity_poly.pdbx_strand_id
1 'polypeptide(L)'
;MVRINGQKISKIEKLALSLTNWIGTPQSLLVHSLFFIGIPSLGLFGFEFRTILLAFTTWLSIEAIYLAIFIQMTVNRTSESLEEVEEDIEDIQEDIVQIQAEEIDEEDAEKALHNPSKYLSG
;
A
#
# COMPACT_ATOMS: atom_id res chain seq x y z
N MET A 1 -0.59 -2.52 23.60
CA MET A 1 0.73 -2.87 23.05
C MET A 1 0.47 -3.78 21.85
N VAL A 2 0.75 -3.33 20.62
CA VAL A 2 0.36 -4.06 19.39
C VAL A 2 1.52 -4.93 18.92
N ARG A 3 1.24 -6.21 18.61
CA ARG A 3 2.17 -7.22 18.09
C ARG A 3 1.66 -7.66 16.71
N ILE A 4 2.53 -7.67 15.71
CA ILE A 4 2.30 -8.25 14.37
C ILE A 4 3.54 -9.11 14.06
N ASN A 5 3.32 -10.36 13.65
CA ASN A 5 4.30 -11.33 13.09
C ASN A 5 5.64 -11.57 13.81
N GLY A 6 5.66 -11.72 15.15
CA GLY A 6 6.80 -12.33 15.88
C GLY A 6 8.15 -11.58 15.88
N GLN A 7 8.36 -10.60 15.01
CA GLN A 7 9.58 -9.80 14.93
C GLN A 7 9.45 -8.45 15.63
N LYS A 8 10.53 -8.01 16.27
CA LYS A 8 10.58 -6.70 16.96
C LYS A 8 10.60 -5.58 15.91
N ILE A 9 9.42 -5.05 15.56
CA ILE A 9 9.31 -3.84 14.73
C ILE A 9 10.18 -2.73 15.35
N SER A 10 11.16 -2.25 14.58
CA SER A 10 12.10 -1.23 15.04
C SER A 10 11.34 0.06 15.40
N LYS A 11 11.89 0.86 16.31
CA LYS A 11 11.27 2.15 16.66
C LYS A 11 11.10 3.06 15.44
N ILE A 12 12.03 2.96 14.48
CA ILE A 12 12.03 3.73 13.23
C ILE A 12 10.89 3.27 12.33
N GLU A 13 10.68 1.96 12.22
CA GLU A 13 9.61 1.41 11.40
C GLU A 13 8.21 1.73 11.97
N LYS A 14 8.06 1.72 13.30
CA LYS A 14 6.82 2.20 13.94
C LYS A 14 6.56 3.67 13.67
N LEU A 15 7.60 4.50 13.67
CA LEU A 15 7.49 5.91 13.31
C LEU A 15 7.06 6.05 11.85
N ALA A 16 7.69 5.33 10.93
CA ALA A 16 7.36 5.35 9.51
C ALA A 16 5.90 4.93 9.26
N LEU A 17 5.43 3.86 9.92
CA LEU A 17 4.04 3.41 9.89
C LEU A 17 3.07 4.45 10.47
N SER A 18 3.42 5.07 11.58
CA SER A 18 2.57 6.08 12.22
C SER A 18 2.45 7.35 11.37
N LEU A 19 3.55 7.79 10.76
CA LEU A 19 3.56 8.95 9.87
C LEU A 19 2.77 8.64 8.59
N THR A 20 2.93 7.43 8.05
CA THR A 20 2.16 6.91 6.90
C THR A 20 0.66 6.95 7.17
N ASN A 21 0.21 6.42 8.31
CA ASN A 21 -1.20 6.41 8.66
C ASN A 21 -1.74 7.83 8.88
N TRP A 22 -0.93 8.73 9.45
CA TRP A 22 -1.35 10.12 9.70
C TRP A 22 -1.52 10.91 8.40
N ILE A 23 -0.60 10.77 7.44
CA ILE A 23 -0.64 11.52 6.16
C ILE A 23 -1.88 11.20 5.33
N GLY A 24 -2.45 10.00 5.46
CA GLY A 24 -3.66 9.58 4.76
C GLY A 24 -4.97 10.07 5.40
N THR A 25 -4.93 10.78 6.53
CA THR A 25 -6.15 11.18 7.25
C THR A 25 -6.75 12.49 6.73
N PRO A 26 -8.06 12.73 6.89
CA PRO A 26 -8.67 14.05 6.64
C PRO A 26 -8.02 15.18 7.44
N GLN A 27 -7.39 14.88 8.58
CA GLN A 27 -6.65 15.87 9.38
C GLN A 27 -5.40 16.38 8.65
N SER A 28 -4.69 15.51 7.91
CA SER A 28 -3.52 15.94 7.12
C SER A 28 -3.93 16.90 6.00
N LEU A 29 -5.09 16.66 5.38
CA LEU A 29 -5.66 17.52 4.32
C LEU A 29 -5.94 18.93 4.85
N LEU A 30 -6.47 19.04 6.06
CA LEU A 30 -6.70 20.34 6.71
C LEU A 30 -5.39 21.08 6.99
N VAL A 31 -4.39 20.40 7.53
CA VAL A 31 -3.06 20.98 7.77
C VAL A 31 -2.42 21.45 6.46
N HIS A 32 -2.45 20.62 5.42
CA HIS A 32 -1.94 20.97 4.09
C HIS A 32 -2.65 22.18 3.48
N SER A 33 -3.98 22.21 3.58
CA SER A 33 -4.79 23.34 3.09
C SER A 33 -4.44 24.64 3.82
N LEU A 34 -4.16 24.55 5.13
CA LEU A 34 -3.74 25.69 5.92
C LEU A 34 -2.37 26.21 5.49
N PHE A 35 -1.38 25.34 5.24
CA PHE A 35 -0.07 25.77 4.73
C PHE A 35 -0.15 26.34 3.31
N PHE A 36 -1.00 25.76 2.45
CA PHE A 36 -1.20 26.19 1.07
C PHE A 36 -1.73 27.62 0.98
N ILE A 37 -2.64 28.00 1.88
CA ILE A 37 -3.19 29.36 1.94
C ILE A 37 -2.30 30.26 2.82
N GLY A 38 -1.79 29.72 3.94
CA GLY A 38 -1.09 30.48 4.98
C GLY A 38 0.25 31.05 4.52
N ILE A 39 1.10 30.25 3.87
CA ILE A 39 2.43 30.73 3.44
C ILE A 39 2.30 31.86 2.39
N PRO A 40 1.51 31.71 1.31
CA PRO A 40 1.30 32.81 0.37
C PRO A 40 0.62 34.03 0.99
N SER A 41 -0.26 33.84 1.96
CA SER A 41 -0.95 34.95 2.66
C SER A 41 0.00 35.89 3.39
N LEU A 42 1.23 35.45 3.72
CA LEU A 42 2.28 36.32 4.26
C LEU A 42 2.60 37.50 3.32
N GLY A 43 2.38 37.36 2.01
CA GLY A 43 2.57 38.46 1.05
C GLY A 43 1.68 39.68 1.36
N LEU A 44 0.49 39.46 1.94
CA LEU A 44 -0.42 40.53 2.33
C LEU A 44 0.08 41.31 3.56
N PHE A 45 0.99 40.74 4.34
CA PHE A 45 1.61 41.36 5.52
C PHE A 45 2.94 42.07 5.19
N GLY A 46 3.30 42.18 3.91
CA GLY A 46 4.48 42.91 3.45
C GLY A 46 5.78 42.10 3.37
N PHE A 47 5.72 40.77 3.49
CA PHE A 47 6.89 39.91 3.31
C PHE A 47 7.29 39.80 1.82
N GLU A 48 8.60 39.66 1.55
CA GLU A 48 9.10 39.57 0.18
C GLU A 48 8.63 38.28 -0.51
N PHE A 49 8.02 38.43 -1.69
CA PHE A 49 7.47 37.32 -2.47
C PHE A 49 8.50 36.23 -2.78
N ARG A 50 9.77 36.59 -3.02
CA ARG A 50 10.87 35.66 -3.24
C ARG A 50 11.08 34.71 -2.06
N THR A 51 11.13 35.26 -0.85
CA THR A 51 11.32 34.50 0.39
C THR A 51 10.12 33.61 0.66
N ILE A 52 8.90 34.12 0.42
CA ILE A 52 7.67 33.35 0.54
C ILE A 52 7.68 32.15 -0.40
N LEU A 53 7.97 32.37 -1.69
CA LEU A 53 8.02 31.28 -2.67
C LEU A 53 9.13 30.27 -2.38
N LEU A 54 10.28 30.72 -1.88
CA LEU A 54 11.36 29.82 -1.47
C LEU A 54 10.92 28.94 -0.30
N ALA A 55 10.30 29.52 0.72
CA ALA A 55 9.77 28.76 1.86
C ALA A 55 8.66 27.81 1.43
N PHE A 56 7.74 28.26 0.58
CA PHE A 56 6.62 27.48 0.08
C PHE A 56 7.06 26.28 -0.74
N THR A 57 7.97 26.49 -1.69
CA THR A 57 8.51 25.40 -2.52
C THR A 57 9.38 24.43 -1.71
N THR A 58 10.12 24.91 -0.70
CA THR A 58 10.86 24.03 0.22
C THR A 58 9.89 23.14 1.00
N TRP A 59 8.81 23.70 1.54
CA TRP A 59 7.76 22.93 2.21
C TRP A 59 7.13 21.89 1.28
N LEU A 60 6.68 22.31 0.08
CA LEU A 60 6.10 21.40 -0.90
C LEU A 60 7.08 20.31 -1.35
N SER A 61 8.37 20.62 -1.44
CA SER A 61 9.40 19.63 -1.81
C SER A 61 9.59 18.58 -0.73
N ILE A 62 9.52 18.96 0.55
CA ILE A 62 9.57 18.03 1.67
C ILE A 62 8.36 17.09 1.64
N GLU A 63 7.15 17.63 1.45
CA GLU A 63 5.93 16.83 1.31
C GLU A 63 6.01 15.88 0.11
N ALA A 64 6.56 16.33 -1.02
CA ALA A 64 6.70 15.53 -2.24
C ALA A 64 7.62 14.32 -2.04
N ILE A 65 8.79 14.51 -1.44
CA ILE A 65 9.72 13.41 -1.15
C ILE A 65 9.10 12.45 -0.13
N TYR A 66 8.42 12.98 0.89
CA TYR A 66 7.77 12.16 1.91
C TYR A 66 6.67 11.26 1.32
N LEU A 67 5.77 11.81 0.49
CA LEU A 67 4.74 11.04 -0.19
C LEU A 67 5.31 10.01 -1.17
N ALA A 68 6.39 10.33 -1.88
CA ALA A 68 7.05 9.40 -2.79
C ALA A 68 7.59 8.16 -2.03
N ILE A 69 8.25 8.35 -0.89
CA ILE A 69 8.74 7.25 -0.06
C ILE A 69 7.57 6.47 0.54
N PHE A 70 6.51 7.14 0.98
CA PHE A 70 5.31 6.50 1.49
C PHE A 70 4.65 5.57 0.46
N ILE A 71 4.50 6.03 -0.79
CA ILE A 71 3.97 5.22 -1.88
C ILE A 71 4.87 4.01 -2.11
N GLN A 72 6.19 4.19 -2.15
CA GLN A 72 7.15 3.08 -2.34
C GLN A 72 7.07 2.04 -1.21
N MET A 73 7.04 2.48 0.05
CA MET A 73 6.90 1.57 1.19
C MET A 73 5.58 0.79 1.16
N THR A 74 4.49 1.45 0.74
CA THR A 74 3.17 0.82 0.66
C THR A 74 3.12 -0.19 -0.48
N VAL A 75 3.60 0.18 -1.67
CA VAL A 75 3.68 -0.72 -2.83
C VAL A 75 4.52 -1.96 -2.49
N ASN A 76 5.70 -1.78 -1.88
CA ASN A 76 6.56 -2.91 -1.52
C ASN A 76 5.86 -3.88 -0.55
N ARG A 77 5.13 -3.37 0.45
CA ARG A 77 4.37 -4.21 1.39
C ARG A 77 3.19 -4.89 0.73
N THR A 78 2.45 -4.18 -0.12
CA THR A 78 1.34 -4.78 -0.87
C THR A 78 1.85 -5.89 -1.78
N SER A 79 3.02 -5.74 -2.42
CA SER A 79 3.65 -6.79 -3.22
C SER A 79 4.00 -8.03 -2.37
N GLU A 80 4.60 -7.84 -1.19
CA GLU A 80 4.88 -8.94 -0.25
C GLU A 80 3.58 -9.67 0.17
N SER A 81 2.51 -8.93 0.49
CA SER A 81 1.22 -9.53 0.82
C SER A 81 0.52 -10.21 -0.37
N LEU A 82 0.86 -9.85 -1.60
CA LEU A 82 0.33 -10.53 -2.79
C LEU A 82 1.06 -11.85 -3.05
N GLU A 83 2.37 -11.92 -2.76
CA GLU A 83 3.16 -13.15 -2.85
C GLU A 83 2.63 -14.20 -1.85
N GLU A 84 2.33 -13.79 -0.62
CA GLU A 84 1.69 -14.67 0.39
C GLU A 84 0.30 -15.17 -0.08
N VAL A 85 -0.50 -14.30 -0.70
CA VAL A 85 -1.80 -14.69 -1.25
C VAL A 85 -1.67 -15.60 -2.49
N GLU A 86 -0.59 -15.46 -3.26
CA GLU A 86 -0.31 -16.34 -4.40
C GLU A 86 0.01 -17.77 -3.92
N GLU A 87 0.83 -17.91 -2.88
CA GLU A 87 1.11 -19.20 -2.22
C GLU A 87 -0.18 -19.85 -1.68
N ASP A 88 -1.01 -19.10 -0.95
CA ASP A 88 -2.31 -19.58 -0.45
C ASP A 88 -3.24 -20.07 -1.58
N ILE A 89 -3.17 -19.45 -2.76
CA ILE A 89 -3.96 -19.84 -3.95
C ILE A 89 -3.40 -21.11 -4.61
N GLU A 90 -2.08 -21.32 -4.59
CA GLU A 90 -1.46 -22.56 -5.06
C GLU A 90 -1.85 -23.74 -4.16
N ASP A 91 -1.79 -23.59 -2.84
CA ASP A 91 -2.19 -24.62 -1.87
C ASP A 91 -3.68 -25.01 -2.05
N ILE A 92 -4.57 -24.03 -2.21
CA ILE A 92 -6.00 -24.30 -2.47
C ILE A 92 -6.19 -25.03 -3.80
N GLN A 93 -5.40 -24.71 -4.83
CA GLN A 93 -5.47 -25.42 -6.11
C GLN A 93 -5.04 -26.87 -5.94
N GLU A 94 -3.97 -27.15 -5.20
CA GLU A 94 -3.53 -28.51 -4.90
C GLU A 94 -4.61 -29.30 -4.13
N ASP A 95 -5.22 -28.71 -3.11
CA ASP A 95 -6.33 -29.31 -2.35
C ASP A 95 -7.52 -29.66 -3.27
N ILE A 96 -7.86 -28.78 -4.22
CA ILE A 96 -8.95 -29.03 -5.17
C ILE A 96 -8.57 -30.13 -6.18
N VAL A 97 -7.31 -30.23 -6.60
CA VAL A 97 -6.83 -31.37 -7.42
C VAL A 97 -6.99 -32.66 -6.63
N GLN A 98 -6.54 -32.71 -5.38
CA GLN A 98 -6.63 -33.93 -4.56
C GLN A 98 -8.08 -34.39 -4.35
N ILE A 99 -8.99 -33.45 -4.06
CA ILE A 99 -10.43 -33.76 -3.91
C ILE A 99 -11.02 -34.30 -5.22
N GLN A 100 -10.68 -33.71 -6.37
CA GLN A 100 -11.18 -34.16 -7.67
C GLN A 100 -10.52 -35.48 -8.12
N ALA A 101 -9.25 -35.70 -7.80
CA ALA A 101 -8.51 -36.93 -8.08
C ALA A 101 -9.08 -38.16 -7.32
N GLU A 102 -9.94 -37.91 -6.33
CA GLU A 102 -10.68 -38.96 -5.64
C GLU A 102 -11.90 -39.44 -6.45
N GLU A 103 -12.39 -38.65 -7.42
CA GLU A 103 -13.46 -39.00 -8.36
C GLU A 103 -12.96 -39.35 -9.78
N ILE A 104 -11.87 -38.71 -10.24
CA ILE A 104 -11.25 -38.88 -11.57
C ILE A 104 -9.74 -39.05 -11.43
N ASP A 105 -8.99 -39.29 -12.51
CA ASP A 105 -7.52 -39.33 -12.37
C ASP A 105 -6.93 -37.92 -12.17
N GLU A 106 -5.76 -37.86 -11.52
CA GLU A 106 -5.07 -36.62 -11.13
C GLU A 106 -4.70 -35.72 -12.32
N GLU A 107 -4.29 -36.30 -13.45
CA GLU A 107 -3.96 -35.57 -14.70
C GLU A 107 -5.22 -34.95 -15.32
N ASP A 108 -6.36 -35.61 -15.18
CA ASP A 108 -7.66 -35.10 -15.64
C ASP A 108 -8.24 -34.05 -14.68
N ALA A 109 -7.99 -34.17 -13.37
CA ALA A 109 -8.35 -33.17 -12.36
C ALA A 109 -7.58 -31.85 -12.54
N GLU A 110 -6.27 -31.91 -12.81
CA GLU A 110 -5.44 -30.74 -13.10
C GLU A 110 -5.92 -29.99 -14.36
N LYS A 111 -6.27 -30.74 -15.42
CA LYS A 111 -6.83 -30.16 -16.67
C LYS A 111 -8.20 -29.51 -16.46
N ALA A 112 -9.02 -30.05 -15.54
CA ALA A 112 -10.33 -29.49 -15.23
C ALA A 112 -10.24 -28.15 -14.50
N LEU A 113 -9.23 -27.95 -13.64
CA LEU A 113 -8.95 -26.66 -13.01
C LEU A 113 -8.48 -25.60 -14.02
N HIS A 114 -7.63 -25.97 -14.98
CA HIS A 114 -7.12 -25.02 -15.97
C HIS A 114 -8.14 -24.66 -17.07
N ASN A 115 -9.12 -25.53 -17.32
CA ASN A 115 -10.19 -25.29 -18.31
C ASN A 115 -11.55 -25.86 -17.88
N PRO A 116 -12.24 -25.22 -16.92
CA PRO A 116 -13.49 -25.73 -16.35
C PRO A 116 -14.64 -25.80 -17.37
N SER A 117 -14.59 -25.00 -18.44
CA SER A 117 -15.62 -24.98 -19.49
C SER A 117 -15.78 -26.31 -20.23
N LYS A 118 -14.74 -27.16 -20.28
CA LYS A 118 -14.75 -28.41 -21.05
C LYS A 118 -15.55 -29.52 -20.36
N TYR A 119 -15.65 -29.49 -19.03
CA TYR A 119 -16.28 -30.53 -18.22
C TYR A 119 -17.69 -30.14 -17.72
N LEU A 120 -18.07 -28.87 -17.86
CA LEU A 120 -19.41 -28.34 -17.51
C LEU A 120 -20.44 -28.43 -18.65
N SER A 121 -20.11 -29.11 -19.76
CA SER A 121 -20.98 -29.23 -20.95
C SER A 121 -21.66 -30.60 -21.10
N GLY A 122 -21.65 -31.42 -20.04
CA GLY A 122 -22.38 -32.69 -19.95
C GLY A 122 -23.79 -32.52 -19.42
#